data_AF-A0A9E0UEM9-F1
#
_entry.id   AF-A0A9E0UEM9-F1
#
_cell.length_a   1.000
_cell.length_b   1.000
_cell.length_c   1.000
_cell.angle_alpha   90.00
_cell.angle_beta   90.00
_cell.angle_gamma   90.00
#
_symmetry.space_group_name_H-M   'P 1'
#
loop_
_entity.id
_entity.type
_entity.pdbx_description
1 polymer ?
#
loop_
_entity_poly.entity_id
_entity_poly.type
_entity_poly.pdbx_seq_one_letter_code
_entity_poly.pdbx_strand_id
1 'polypeptide(L)'
;MKALFWPVCCAGLLSLCSCGPRVARVESVDIVPRPVTVEASDGAFDLTRSTKICLLSDDTMLLRSADFFNGLLQPSLGRALKVETGACADSDAIRVELGDLAPEAYEISIRPEGVRIVGGSPAGVYYAFQTIRQLLPEPVLRGEKAGVVELPVVEIADQPYFAYRGGMLDVGRHFFSVDDVKEFIDILAMHKINRFHWHLTQDQGWRIEIKKYPELTRVGAFRDRCDLDPAAPNDSVPYGGFYTQDEAREIVRYAADRFITVIPEIEMPGHAMAALAAYPSLGCLGEGYEVPSVWGVKEDVFCAGNDSTFRLLEDVLTEVIDLFPSEYIHIGGDECPKVRWKACPKCQKRIRDEKLKDEFELQSYFVQRMEKFLNGKGRKIIGWDEILEGGLSKTATVMSWRGSAGGIEAAKSGNHVIMAPNTHCYLDYYPTRDLENEPRGIGGFLPIEMVYALDPHEGLNAHEREYILGVQGNLWTEFIAELDHAEYMLLPRLAAIAEVGWSYDRKDYPDFYRRMASLRKQYDINGYDYGKHMFAADSAATAPAGR
;
A
#
# COMPACT_ATOMS: atom_id res chain seq x y z
N MET A 1 -76.54 7.01 53.17
CA MET A 1 -75.15 7.48 53.01
C MET A 1 -74.36 6.39 52.30
N LYS A 2 -74.21 6.49 50.97
CA LYS A 2 -73.38 5.58 50.17
C LYS A 2 -72.38 6.45 49.43
N ALA A 3 -71.10 6.28 49.73
CA ALA A 3 -70.00 7.06 49.19
C ALA A 3 -69.64 6.58 47.77
N LEU A 4 -69.46 7.54 46.87
CA LEU A 4 -69.01 7.37 45.50
C LEU A 4 -67.47 7.43 45.49
N PHE A 5 -66.80 6.38 45.04
CA PHE A 5 -65.35 6.41 44.77
C PHE A 5 -65.12 6.71 43.29
N TRP A 6 -64.33 7.75 42.99
CA TRP A 6 -63.84 8.10 41.66
C TRP A 6 -62.35 7.76 41.62
N PRO A 7 -61.83 7.02 40.63
CA PRO A 7 -60.40 6.85 40.48
C PRO A 7 -59.83 8.06 39.72
N VAL A 8 -58.86 8.73 40.34
CA VAL A 8 -58.00 9.73 39.70
C VAL A 8 -56.98 8.97 38.85
N CYS A 9 -57.06 9.10 37.51
CA CYS A 9 -55.99 8.69 36.61
C CYS A 9 -54.89 9.76 36.62
N CYS A 10 -53.76 9.47 37.28
CA CYS A 10 -52.51 10.18 37.06
C CYS A 10 -51.88 9.69 35.76
N ALA A 11 -52.06 10.44 34.67
CA ALA A 11 -51.27 10.26 33.46
C ALA A 11 -49.89 10.89 33.66
N GLY A 12 -48.90 10.07 34.01
CA GLY A 12 -47.49 10.46 33.98
C GLY A 12 -47.02 10.54 32.53
N LEU A 13 -46.71 11.76 32.06
CA LEU A 13 -45.95 12.00 30.84
C LEU A 13 -44.50 11.52 31.04
N LEU A 14 -44.22 10.27 30.69
CA LEU A 14 -42.87 9.81 30.38
C LEU A 14 -42.53 10.27 28.96
N SER A 15 -42.03 11.50 28.83
CA SER A 15 -41.24 11.88 27.65
C SER A 15 -39.88 11.19 27.73
N LEU A 16 -39.85 9.92 27.34
CA LEU A 16 -38.61 9.22 26.98
C LEU A 16 -38.11 9.84 25.67
N CYS A 17 -37.39 10.97 25.78
CA CYS A 17 -36.44 11.34 24.73
C CYS A 17 -35.41 10.21 24.69
N SER A 18 -35.56 9.31 23.73
CA SER A 18 -34.62 8.24 23.44
C SER A 18 -33.32 8.85 22.91
N CYS A 19 -32.52 9.44 23.78
CA CYS A 19 -31.12 9.67 23.51
C CYS A 19 -30.48 8.28 23.44
N GLY A 20 -29.98 7.90 22.27
CA GLY A 20 -29.28 6.63 22.08
C GLY A 20 -28.09 6.48 23.05
N PRO A 21 -27.50 5.28 23.16
CA PRO A 21 -26.43 5.02 24.13
C PRO A 21 -25.22 5.94 23.87
N ARG A 22 -24.57 6.37 24.95
CA ARG A 22 -23.34 7.16 24.93
C ARG A 22 -22.15 6.22 24.89
N VAL A 23 -21.31 6.35 23.87
CA VAL A 23 -20.08 5.56 23.72
C VAL A 23 -18.92 6.41 24.20
N ALA A 24 -18.21 5.94 25.22
CA ALA A 24 -17.12 6.65 25.86
C ALA A 24 -15.90 6.76 24.94
N ARG A 25 -15.10 7.83 25.12
CA ARG A 25 -13.85 8.05 24.37
C ARG A 25 -12.84 6.93 24.64
N VAL A 26 -11.85 6.81 23.76
CA VAL A 26 -10.67 5.98 23.99
C VAL A 26 -9.91 6.45 25.25
N GLU A 27 -9.31 5.51 25.98
CA GLU A 27 -8.60 5.79 27.25
C GLU A 27 -7.25 6.49 27.03
N SER A 28 -6.61 6.25 25.89
CA SER A 28 -5.30 6.79 25.52
C SER A 28 -5.26 7.21 24.05
N VAL A 29 -4.41 8.19 23.75
CA VAL A 29 -4.15 8.69 22.38
C VAL A 29 -2.94 7.94 21.81
N ASP A 30 -3.20 6.74 21.31
CA ASP A 30 -2.17 5.81 20.84
C ASP A 30 -2.27 5.59 19.33
N ILE A 31 -1.61 6.49 18.59
CA ILE A 31 -1.72 6.58 17.13
C ILE A 31 -0.49 5.96 16.47
N VAL A 32 -0.68 5.08 15.50
CA VAL A 32 0.38 4.51 14.64
C VAL A 32 0.10 4.88 13.17
N PRO A 33 1.03 5.50 12.43
CA PRO A 33 2.33 6.01 12.85
C PRO A 33 2.30 7.16 13.86
N ARG A 34 3.38 7.33 14.63
CA ARG A 34 3.53 8.33 15.69
C ARG A 34 3.44 9.77 15.14
N PRO A 35 2.51 10.60 15.62
CA PRO A 35 2.47 12.00 15.23
C PRO A 35 3.71 12.80 15.67
N VAL A 36 3.94 13.97 15.07
CA VAL A 36 5.03 14.88 15.51
C VAL A 36 4.77 15.39 16.92
N THR A 37 3.56 15.90 17.20
CA THR A 37 3.13 16.30 18.54
C THR A 37 1.75 15.77 18.89
N VAL A 38 1.55 15.46 20.17
CA VAL A 38 0.25 15.07 20.74
C VAL A 38 0.15 15.69 22.13
N GLU A 39 -0.86 16.53 22.34
CA GLU A 39 -1.17 17.14 23.64
C GLU A 39 -2.62 16.78 24.04
N ALA A 40 -2.76 15.69 24.81
CA ALA A 40 -4.06 15.25 25.30
C ALA A 40 -4.45 15.97 26.60
N SER A 41 -5.75 16.22 26.79
CA SER A 41 -6.30 16.82 28.01
C SER A 41 -7.56 16.11 28.46
N ASP A 42 -8.01 16.42 29.67
CA ASP A 42 -9.28 15.92 30.20
C ASP A 42 -10.47 16.51 29.44
N GLY A 43 -11.52 15.71 29.30
CA GLY A 43 -12.76 16.08 28.60
C GLY A 43 -12.96 15.36 27.28
N ALA A 44 -14.13 15.59 26.69
CA ALA A 44 -14.51 15.00 25.42
C ALA A 44 -15.32 15.98 24.57
N PHE A 45 -15.25 15.79 23.26
CA PHE A 45 -16.22 16.32 22.31
C PHE A 45 -17.34 15.30 22.10
N ASP A 46 -18.60 15.73 22.24
CA ASP A 46 -19.78 14.90 22.03
C ASP A 46 -20.19 14.94 20.55
N LEU A 47 -19.71 13.98 19.77
CA LEU A 47 -20.13 13.80 18.39
C LEU A 47 -21.51 13.13 18.35
N THR A 48 -22.47 13.79 17.68
CA THR A 48 -23.84 13.29 17.56
C THR A 48 -24.34 13.40 16.12
N ARG A 49 -25.57 12.92 15.87
CA ARG A 49 -26.21 13.02 14.55
C ARG A 49 -26.53 14.46 14.12
N SER A 50 -26.44 15.45 15.01
CA SER A 50 -26.59 16.86 14.68
C SER A 50 -25.27 17.54 14.38
N THR A 51 -24.14 16.91 14.71
CA THR A 51 -22.81 17.38 14.32
C THR A 51 -22.72 17.45 12.79
N LYS A 52 -22.08 18.51 12.30
CA LYS A 52 -21.88 18.74 10.86
C LYS A 52 -20.41 18.67 10.51
N ILE A 53 -20.11 18.28 9.28
CA ILE A 53 -18.76 18.44 8.70
C ILE A 53 -18.82 19.67 7.80
N CYS A 54 -18.04 20.70 8.11
CA CYS A 54 -17.95 21.93 7.34
C CYS A 54 -16.66 21.95 6.53
N LEU A 55 -16.77 21.98 5.21
CA LEU A 55 -15.64 22.17 4.31
C LEU A 55 -15.50 23.67 4.01
N LEU A 56 -14.46 24.30 4.56
CA LEU A 56 -14.23 25.74 4.48
C LEU A 56 -13.38 26.15 3.26
N SER A 57 -12.95 25.18 2.46
CA SER A 57 -12.29 25.36 1.16
C SER A 57 -13.22 24.91 0.04
N ASP A 58 -13.06 25.48 -1.16
CA ASP A 58 -13.77 25.12 -2.38
C ASP A 58 -13.14 23.91 -3.12
N ASP A 59 -12.04 23.37 -2.60
CA ASP A 59 -11.43 22.15 -3.13
C ASP A 59 -12.34 20.94 -2.92
N THR A 60 -12.98 20.51 -4.01
CA THR A 60 -13.92 19.39 -4.01
C THR A 60 -13.30 18.05 -3.62
N MET A 61 -11.96 17.90 -3.64
CA MET A 61 -11.32 16.67 -3.17
C MET A 61 -11.52 16.44 -1.68
N LEU A 62 -11.81 17.48 -0.89
CA LEU A 62 -12.13 17.35 0.53
C LEU A 62 -13.40 16.53 0.81
N LEU A 63 -14.30 16.41 -0.18
CA LEU A 63 -15.48 15.55 -0.08
C LEU A 63 -15.09 14.09 0.12
N ARG A 64 -13.98 13.63 -0.49
CA ARG A 64 -13.48 12.25 -0.33
C ARG A 64 -13.18 11.93 1.13
N SER A 65 -12.53 12.86 1.83
CA SER A 65 -12.18 12.71 3.24
C SER A 65 -13.42 12.75 4.14
N ALA A 66 -14.40 13.61 3.83
CA ALA A 66 -15.67 13.66 4.54
C ALA A 66 -16.51 12.38 4.33
N ASP A 67 -16.55 11.86 3.11
CA ASP A 67 -17.25 10.62 2.76
C ASP A 67 -16.62 9.40 3.43
N PHE A 68 -15.28 9.32 3.44
CA PHE A 68 -14.55 8.31 4.20
C PHE A 68 -14.95 8.32 5.68
N PHE A 69 -14.90 9.48 6.33
CA PHE A 69 -15.22 9.60 7.75
C PHE A 69 -16.71 9.30 8.03
N ASN A 70 -17.61 9.73 7.15
CA ASN A 70 -19.02 9.36 7.23
C ASN A 70 -19.25 7.86 7.08
N GLY A 71 -18.47 7.17 6.23
CA GLY A 71 -18.50 5.71 6.10
C GLY A 71 -18.21 4.99 7.42
N LEU A 72 -17.28 5.52 8.23
CA LEU A 72 -16.97 4.97 9.56
C LEU A 72 -18.11 5.21 10.57
N LEU A 73 -18.76 6.38 10.54
CA LEU A 73 -19.74 6.77 11.55
C LEU A 73 -21.18 6.32 11.25
N GLN A 74 -21.55 6.21 9.98
CA GLN A 74 -22.91 5.95 9.54
C GLN A 74 -23.49 4.64 10.13
N PRO A 75 -22.76 3.51 10.21
CA PRO A 75 -23.27 2.30 10.83
C PRO A 75 -23.77 2.52 12.26
N SER A 76 -23.01 3.26 13.08
CA SER A 76 -23.34 3.55 14.48
C SER A 76 -24.37 4.66 14.67
N LEU A 77 -24.24 5.75 13.91
CA LEU A 77 -25.16 6.91 13.98
C LEU A 77 -26.47 6.67 13.22
N GLY A 78 -26.54 5.64 12.38
CA GLY A 78 -27.72 5.31 11.56
C GLY A 78 -27.96 6.27 10.38
N ARG A 79 -27.11 7.28 10.18
CA ARG A 79 -27.07 8.17 9.00
C ARG A 79 -25.70 8.86 8.92
N ALA A 80 -25.33 9.30 7.73
CA ALA A 80 -24.18 10.18 7.55
C ALA A 80 -24.41 11.54 8.25
N LEU A 81 -23.32 12.14 8.75
CA LEU A 81 -23.31 13.53 9.18
C LEU A 81 -23.55 14.42 7.96
N LYS A 82 -24.23 15.56 8.19
CA LYS A 82 -24.45 16.53 7.12
C LYS A 82 -23.13 17.21 6.76
N VAL A 83 -22.74 17.13 5.49
CA VAL A 83 -21.61 17.88 4.94
C VAL A 83 -22.13 19.21 4.39
N GLU A 84 -21.52 20.32 4.81
CA GLU A 84 -21.83 21.68 4.34
C GLU A 84 -20.55 22.31 3.80
N THR A 85 -20.65 23.10 2.72
CA THR A 85 -19.54 23.89 2.18
C THR A 85 -19.70 25.36 2.56
N GLY A 86 -18.58 26.03 2.86
CA GLY A 86 -18.57 27.43 3.26
C GLY A 86 -18.84 27.65 4.76
N ALA A 87 -19.33 28.84 5.11
CA ALA A 87 -19.43 29.27 6.51
C ALA A 87 -20.35 28.37 7.36
N CYS A 88 -19.88 28.01 8.55
CA CYS A 88 -20.66 27.24 9.51
C CYS A 88 -20.46 27.74 10.95
N ALA A 89 -21.24 27.20 11.88
CA ALA A 89 -21.13 27.55 13.29
C ALA A 89 -19.77 27.12 13.86
N ASP A 90 -19.25 27.90 14.80
CA ASP A 90 -17.98 27.59 15.46
C ASP A 90 -18.11 26.41 16.46
N SER A 91 -19.33 26.10 16.91
CA SER A 91 -19.63 25.04 17.87
C SER A 91 -20.41 23.86 17.25
N ASP A 92 -20.28 22.69 17.87
CA ASP A 92 -20.94 21.42 17.51
C ASP A 92 -20.66 20.96 16.07
N ALA A 93 -19.47 21.29 15.55
CA ALA A 93 -19.08 21.03 14.17
C ALA A 93 -17.65 20.47 14.05
N ILE A 94 -17.40 19.78 12.94
CA ILE A 94 -16.08 19.37 12.46
C ILE A 94 -15.73 20.31 11.31
N ARG A 95 -14.82 21.24 11.56
CA ARG A 95 -14.41 22.27 10.61
C ARG A 95 -13.14 21.82 9.91
N VAL A 96 -13.19 21.75 8.58
CA VAL A 96 -12.09 21.30 7.74
C VAL A 96 -11.66 22.46 6.85
N GLU A 97 -10.40 22.84 6.95
CA GLU A 97 -9.83 23.93 6.16
C GLU A 97 -8.46 23.55 5.58
N LEU A 98 -8.07 24.29 4.54
CA LEU A 98 -6.72 24.22 3.99
C LEU A 98 -5.92 25.42 4.49
N GLY A 99 -4.72 25.18 5.00
CA GLY A 99 -3.82 26.19 5.55
C GLY A 99 -2.44 26.18 4.90
N ASP A 100 -1.57 27.05 5.39
CA ASP A 100 -0.17 27.13 4.95
C ASP A 100 0.69 26.08 5.68
N LEU A 101 0.51 24.81 5.29
CA LEU A 101 1.24 23.66 5.80
C LEU A 101 1.87 22.88 4.62
N ALA A 102 2.83 22.01 4.90
CA ALA A 102 3.36 21.10 3.88
C ALA A 102 2.24 20.21 3.29
N PRO A 103 2.34 19.73 2.04
CA PRO A 103 1.21 19.10 1.33
C PRO A 103 0.51 17.95 2.07
N GLU A 104 1.27 17.10 2.78
CA GLU A 104 0.72 15.97 3.54
C GLU A 104 0.65 16.24 5.06
N ALA A 105 0.98 17.45 5.50
CA ALA A 105 0.90 17.86 6.89
C ALA A 105 -0.53 18.23 7.29
N TYR A 106 -0.83 18.08 8.58
CA TYR A 106 -2.11 18.43 9.15
C TYR A 106 -2.02 18.81 10.63
N GLU A 107 -3.05 19.52 11.08
CA GLU A 107 -3.31 19.83 12.49
C GLU A 107 -4.74 19.39 12.85
N ILE A 108 -4.91 18.82 14.05
CA ILE A 108 -6.21 18.46 14.64
C ILE A 108 -6.31 19.13 16.00
N SER A 109 -7.40 19.86 16.22
CA SER A 109 -7.83 20.37 17.53
C SER A 109 -9.19 19.79 17.86
N ILE A 110 -9.26 18.89 18.85
CA ILE A 110 -10.52 18.38 19.40
C ILE A 110 -10.75 19.06 20.74
N ARG A 111 -11.86 19.80 20.86
CA ARG A 111 -12.27 20.53 22.06
C ARG A 111 -13.73 20.21 22.40
N PRO A 112 -14.21 20.45 23.63
CA PRO A 112 -15.60 20.19 24.00
C PRO A 112 -16.61 20.87 23.07
N GLU A 113 -16.25 22.02 22.47
CA GLU A 113 -17.10 22.79 21.58
C GLU A 113 -17.08 22.31 20.13
N GLY A 114 -16.07 21.56 19.68
CA GLY A 114 -15.93 21.20 18.27
C GLY A 114 -14.59 20.57 17.89
N VAL A 115 -14.48 20.20 16.60
CA VAL A 115 -13.25 19.71 16.00
C VAL A 115 -12.80 20.67 14.91
N ARG A 116 -11.52 21.04 14.89
CA ARG A 116 -10.89 21.77 13.78
C ARG A 116 -9.79 20.91 13.17
N ILE A 117 -9.80 20.80 11.85
CA ILE A 117 -8.81 20.11 11.03
C ILE A 117 -8.25 21.11 10.02
N VAL A 118 -6.93 21.26 10.00
CA VAL A 118 -6.22 22.04 8.98
C VAL A 118 -5.31 21.10 8.23
N GLY A 119 -5.41 21.01 6.91
CA GLY A 119 -4.44 20.30 6.08
C GLY A 119 -3.66 21.24 5.18
N GLY A 120 -2.43 20.90 4.81
CA GLY A 120 -1.71 21.60 3.74
C GLY A 120 -2.26 21.30 2.34
N SER A 121 -2.99 20.19 2.22
CA SER A 121 -3.75 19.82 1.03
C SER A 121 -4.90 18.86 1.43
N PRO A 122 -5.79 18.48 0.49
CA PRO A 122 -6.78 17.43 0.75
C PRO A 122 -6.17 16.10 1.23
N ALA A 123 -4.92 15.75 0.86
CA ALA A 123 -4.24 14.57 1.37
C ALA A 123 -3.89 14.69 2.86
N GLY A 124 -3.41 15.86 3.30
CA GLY A 124 -3.17 16.14 4.72
C GLY A 124 -4.46 16.00 5.54
N VAL A 125 -5.57 16.53 5.04
CA VAL A 125 -6.90 16.33 5.67
C VAL A 125 -7.28 14.86 5.74
N TYR A 126 -7.04 14.08 4.67
CA TYR A 126 -7.31 12.65 4.69
C TYR A 126 -6.50 11.92 5.78
N TYR A 127 -5.21 12.25 5.93
CA TYR A 127 -4.39 11.70 7.01
C TYR A 127 -4.85 12.14 8.41
N ALA A 128 -5.38 13.35 8.54
CA ALA A 128 -6.02 13.79 9.78
C ALA A 128 -7.22 12.90 10.14
N PHE A 129 -8.07 12.57 9.16
CA PHE A 129 -9.18 11.63 9.38
C PHE A 129 -8.72 10.20 9.66
N GLN A 130 -7.61 9.74 9.09
CA GLN A 130 -6.99 8.46 9.47
C GLN A 130 -6.50 8.47 10.92
N THR A 131 -6.00 9.61 11.41
CA THR A 131 -5.69 9.78 12.83
C THR A 131 -6.95 9.77 13.69
N ILE A 132 -8.00 10.51 13.31
CA ILE A 132 -9.28 10.49 14.04
C ILE A 132 -9.92 9.10 14.05
N ARG A 133 -9.77 8.31 12.98
CA ARG A 133 -10.21 6.89 12.95
C ARG A 133 -9.62 6.10 14.12
N GLN A 134 -8.36 6.32 14.47
CA GLN A 134 -7.70 5.64 15.58
C GLN A 134 -8.14 6.17 16.95
N LEU A 135 -8.79 7.35 16.99
CA LEU A 135 -9.41 7.91 18.20
C LEU A 135 -10.89 7.55 18.34
N LEU A 136 -11.49 6.92 17.32
CA LEU A 136 -12.87 6.44 17.41
C LEU A 136 -12.96 5.24 18.37
N PRO A 137 -13.94 5.22 19.29
CA PRO A 137 -14.16 4.07 20.15
C PRO A 137 -14.49 2.80 19.36
N GLU A 138 -14.02 1.65 19.83
CA GLU A 138 -14.24 0.36 19.16
C GLU A 138 -15.71 0.04 18.85
N PRO A 139 -16.70 0.30 19.75
CA PRO A 139 -18.10 0.07 19.44
C PRO A 139 -18.57 0.84 18.20
N VAL A 140 -18.02 2.04 17.97
CA VAL A 140 -18.35 2.85 16.80
C VAL A 140 -17.81 2.21 15.52
N LEU A 141 -16.57 1.75 15.55
CA LEU A 141 -15.94 1.09 14.42
C LEU A 141 -16.58 -0.27 14.10
N ARG A 142 -17.13 -0.98 15.11
CA ARG A 142 -17.97 -2.18 14.92
C ARG A 142 -19.39 -1.88 14.43
N GLY A 143 -19.77 -0.61 14.31
CA GLY A 143 -21.11 -0.21 13.88
C GLY A 143 -22.20 -0.38 14.95
N GLU A 144 -21.82 -0.53 16.24
CA GLU A 144 -22.77 -0.57 17.35
C GLU A 144 -23.51 0.76 17.44
N LYS A 145 -24.82 0.73 17.68
CA LYS A 145 -25.64 1.95 17.64
C LYS A 145 -25.22 2.91 18.74
N ALA A 146 -25.03 4.18 18.38
CA ALA A 146 -24.66 5.25 19.29
C ALA A 146 -25.60 6.45 19.11
N GLY A 147 -25.97 7.07 20.24
CA GLY A 147 -26.60 8.40 20.30
C GLY A 147 -25.57 9.52 20.40
N VAL A 148 -24.50 9.26 21.15
CA VAL A 148 -23.34 10.16 21.36
C VAL A 148 -22.07 9.32 21.26
N VAL A 149 -21.09 9.83 20.52
CA VAL A 149 -19.73 9.30 20.42
C VAL A 149 -18.78 10.33 21.02
N GLU A 150 -18.08 9.97 22.08
CA GLU A 150 -17.08 10.86 22.67
C GLU A 150 -15.73 10.76 21.93
N LEU A 151 -15.17 11.90 21.53
CA LEU A 151 -13.78 12.02 21.08
C LEU A 151 -12.94 12.69 22.17
N PRO A 152 -11.69 12.24 22.42
CA PRO A 152 -10.83 12.85 23.45
C PRO A 152 -10.44 14.29 23.08
N VAL A 153 -10.35 15.17 24.07
CA VAL A 153 -9.76 16.51 23.88
C VAL A 153 -8.26 16.35 23.62
N VAL A 154 -7.81 16.81 22.46
CA VAL A 154 -6.42 16.63 22.00
C VAL A 154 -6.05 17.70 20.98
N GLU A 155 -4.80 18.16 21.04
CA GLU A 155 -4.13 18.91 19.98
C GLU A 155 -3.07 18.02 19.33
N ILE A 156 -3.06 17.93 18.00
CA ILE A 156 -2.10 17.14 17.22
C ILE A 156 -1.60 18.00 16.06
N ALA A 157 -0.29 18.11 15.91
CA ALA A 157 0.33 18.57 14.67
C ALA A 157 1.18 17.44 14.11
N ASP A 158 1.08 17.19 12.81
CA ASP A 158 1.69 16.01 12.22
C ASP A 158 2.04 16.18 10.74
N GLN A 159 3.07 15.47 10.30
CA GLN A 159 3.52 15.39 8.92
C GLN A 159 4.40 14.15 8.73
N PRO A 160 4.45 13.59 7.51
CA PRO A 160 5.36 12.49 7.22
C PRO A 160 6.81 12.97 7.17
N TYR A 161 7.74 12.09 7.55
CA TYR A 161 9.18 12.31 7.35
C TYR A 161 9.59 12.12 5.87
N PHE A 162 9.18 11.01 5.25
CA PHE A 162 9.45 10.73 3.84
C PHE A 162 8.23 11.00 2.95
N ALA A 163 8.46 11.61 1.79
CA ALA A 163 7.41 11.85 0.80
C ALA A 163 6.95 10.57 0.07
N TYR A 164 7.83 9.57 -0.04
CA TYR A 164 7.49 8.25 -0.58
C TYR A 164 7.30 7.25 0.56
N ARG A 165 6.10 6.68 0.68
CA ARG A 165 5.78 5.59 1.61
C ARG A 165 5.01 4.54 0.84
N GLY A 166 5.65 3.39 0.60
CA GLY A 166 5.14 2.37 -0.32
C GLY A 166 4.77 1.04 0.32
N GLY A 167 3.78 0.38 -0.29
CA GLY A 167 3.54 -1.06 -0.16
C GLY A 167 3.42 -1.68 -1.55
N MET A 168 4.08 -2.83 -1.78
CA MET A 168 3.98 -3.59 -3.02
C MET A 168 3.13 -4.84 -2.85
N LEU A 169 2.29 -5.15 -3.84
CA LEU A 169 1.61 -6.43 -3.98
C LEU A 169 2.04 -7.10 -5.30
N ASP A 170 2.62 -8.30 -5.19
CA ASP A 170 2.83 -9.21 -6.31
C ASP A 170 1.53 -9.90 -6.70
N VAL A 171 1.02 -9.53 -7.88
CA VAL A 171 -0.14 -10.19 -8.49
C VAL A 171 0.27 -11.09 -9.67
N GLY A 172 1.56 -11.08 -10.03
CA GLY A 172 2.15 -11.87 -11.09
C GLY A 172 2.25 -13.35 -10.72
N ARG A 173 2.72 -13.65 -9.50
CA ARG A 173 2.88 -15.03 -9.01
C ARG A 173 1.53 -15.64 -8.66
N HIS A 174 0.71 -14.97 -7.86
CA HIS A 174 -0.69 -15.32 -7.61
C HIS A 174 -1.62 -14.15 -7.92
N PHE A 175 -2.76 -14.42 -8.55
CA PHE A 175 -3.72 -13.40 -8.91
C PHE A 175 -4.64 -13.09 -7.73
N PHE A 176 -4.79 -11.79 -7.42
CA PHE A 176 -5.73 -11.26 -6.43
C PHE A 176 -6.88 -10.56 -7.15
N SER A 177 -8.11 -10.74 -6.69
CA SER A 177 -9.28 -10.11 -7.31
C SER A 177 -9.24 -8.58 -7.19
N VAL A 178 -10.12 -7.90 -7.93
CA VAL A 178 -10.25 -6.43 -7.84
C VAL A 178 -10.61 -6.00 -6.42
N ASP A 179 -11.44 -6.77 -5.72
CA ASP A 179 -11.85 -6.43 -4.35
C ASP A 179 -10.72 -6.71 -3.35
N ASP A 180 -9.92 -7.76 -3.54
CA ASP A 180 -8.73 -8.01 -2.72
C ASP A 180 -7.70 -6.87 -2.86
N VAL A 181 -7.49 -6.37 -4.08
CA VAL A 181 -6.58 -5.24 -4.32
C VAL A 181 -7.12 -3.95 -3.67
N LYS A 182 -8.44 -3.73 -3.65
CA LYS A 182 -9.06 -2.60 -2.94
C LYS A 182 -8.88 -2.72 -1.43
N GLU A 183 -9.04 -3.91 -0.88
CA GLU A 183 -8.82 -4.17 0.55
C GLU A 183 -7.35 -3.95 0.93
N PHE A 184 -6.41 -4.39 0.10
CA PHE A 184 -5.00 -4.06 0.25
C PHE A 184 -4.76 -2.54 0.26
N ILE A 185 -5.40 -1.78 -0.64
CA ILE A 185 -5.35 -0.30 -0.66
C ILE A 185 -5.94 0.31 0.62
N ASP A 186 -7.03 -0.23 1.15
CA ASP A 186 -7.60 0.19 2.44
C ASP A 186 -6.63 -0.03 3.60
N ILE A 187 -5.92 -1.17 3.60
CA ILE A 187 -4.84 -1.47 4.55
C ILE A 187 -3.72 -0.43 4.41
N LEU A 188 -3.25 -0.11 3.19
CA LEU A 188 -2.23 0.93 2.99
C LEU A 188 -2.70 2.28 3.54
N ALA A 189 -3.93 2.68 3.26
CA ALA A 189 -4.50 3.96 3.66
C ALA A 189 -4.59 4.10 5.18
N MET A 190 -4.97 3.04 5.89
CA MET A 190 -5.01 2.99 7.37
C MET A 190 -3.64 3.31 7.99
N HIS A 191 -2.58 2.91 7.31
CA HIS A 191 -1.19 3.12 7.72
C HIS A 191 -0.58 4.44 7.19
N LYS A 192 -1.36 5.30 6.55
CA LYS A 192 -0.89 6.55 5.91
C LYS A 192 0.19 6.32 4.82
N ILE A 193 0.20 5.15 4.20
CA ILE A 193 1.01 4.84 3.01
C ILE A 193 0.38 5.53 1.81
N ASN A 194 1.21 6.06 0.90
CA ASN A 194 0.77 6.90 -0.22
C ASN A 194 1.17 6.38 -1.61
N ARG A 195 1.86 5.24 -1.67
CA ARG A 195 2.22 4.55 -2.90
C ARG A 195 1.79 3.09 -2.84
N PHE A 196 1.05 2.68 -3.85
CA PHE A 196 0.79 1.27 -4.14
C PHE A 196 1.66 0.87 -5.32
N HIS A 197 2.68 0.06 -5.07
CA HIS A 197 3.50 -0.54 -6.12
C HIS A 197 2.83 -1.83 -6.61
N TRP A 198 2.33 -1.83 -7.84
CA TRP A 198 1.53 -2.93 -8.36
C TRP A 198 2.34 -3.76 -9.36
N HIS A 199 2.82 -4.90 -8.89
CA HIS A 199 3.70 -5.79 -9.64
C HIS A 199 2.88 -6.70 -10.57
N LEU A 200 2.65 -6.22 -11.80
CA LEU A 200 1.60 -6.73 -12.70
C LEU A 200 2.07 -7.83 -13.66
N THR A 201 3.37 -8.02 -13.85
CA THR A 201 3.90 -8.93 -14.87
C THR A 201 5.10 -9.69 -14.35
N GLN A 202 5.09 -11.01 -14.53
CA GLN A 202 6.14 -11.93 -14.11
C GLN A 202 6.28 -13.09 -15.07
N ASP A 203 7.26 -13.96 -14.80
CA ASP A 203 7.41 -15.22 -15.51
C ASP A 203 6.11 -16.03 -15.48
N GLN A 204 5.49 -16.15 -14.30
CA GLN A 204 4.34 -17.03 -14.05
C GLN A 204 2.98 -16.39 -14.39
N GLY A 205 2.97 -15.15 -14.91
CA GLY A 205 1.72 -14.49 -15.28
C GLY A 205 1.83 -13.04 -15.73
N TRP A 206 1.02 -12.70 -16.74
CA TRP A 206 0.78 -11.34 -17.21
C TRP A 206 -0.62 -10.88 -16.81
N ARG A 207 -0.74 -9.83 -15.98
CA ARG A 207 -2.00 -9.51 -15.30
C ARG A 207 -2.76 -8.30 -15.82
N ILE A 208 -2.28 -7.61 -16.86
CA ILE A 208 -2.95 -6.40 -17.35
C ILE A 208 -3.34 -6.49 -18.82
N GLU A 209 -4.57 -6.14 -19.16
CA GLU A 209 -5.02 -6.10 -20.55
C GLU A 209 -4.30 -5.02 -21.37
N ILE A 210 -3.67 -5.46 -22.46
CA ILE A 210 -3.13 -4.60 -23.51
C ILE A 210 -3.91 -4.86 -24.79
N LYS A 211 -4.73 -3.90 -25.21
CA LYS A 211 -5.69 -4.10 -26.30
C LYS A 211 -5.00 -4.39 -27.63
N LYS A 212 -3.84 -3.78 -27.87
CA LYS A 212 -3.04 -4.03 -29.07
C LYS A 212 -2.44 -5.45 -29.11
N TYR A 213 -2.24 -6.07 -27.95
CA TYR A 213 -1.57 -7.38 -27.80
C TYR A 213 -2.41 -8.34 -26.93
N PRO A 214 -3.58 -8.79 -27.43
CA PRO A 214 -4.52 -9.58 -26.63
C PRO A 214 -3.98 -10.94 -26.20
N GLU A 215 -2.94 -11.47 -26.86
CA GLU A 215 -2.36 -12.76 -26.45
C GLU A 215 -1.58 -12.65 -25.12
N LEU A 216 -1.18 -11.45 -24.70
CA LEU A 216 -0.56 -11.24 -23.39
C LEU A 216 -1.49 -11.69 -22.26
N THR A 217 -2.82 -11.51 -22.39
CA THR A 217 -3.78 -12.00 -21.40
C THR A 217 -4.48 -13.29 -21.81
N ARG A 218 -4.68 -13.58 -23.11
CA ARG A 218 -5.26 -14.87 -23.52
C ARG A 218 -4.34 -16.07 -23.25
N VAL A 219 -3.03 -15.87 -23.36
CA VAL A 219 -2.01 -16.89 -23.09
C VAL A 219 -1.26 -16.54 -21.82
N GLY A 220 -0.63 -15.36 -21.77
CA GLY A 220 0.31 -15.01 -20.70
C GLY A 220 -0.32 -14.89 -19.31
N ALA A 221 -1.65 -14.71 -19.18
CA ALA A 221 -2.31 -14.65 -17.88
C ALA A 221 -2.57 -16.03 -17.25
N PHE A 222 -2.35 -17.12 -17.97
CA PHE A 222 -2.70 -18.46 -17.52
C PHE A 222 -1.50 -19.41 -17.63
N ARG A 223 -1.33 -20.24 -16.62
CA ARG A 223 -0.38 -21.36 -16.58
C ARG A 223 -1.12 -22.66 -16.33
N ASP A 224 -0.49 -23.78 -16.66
CA ASP A 224 -1.10 -25.10 -16.64
C ASP A 224 -1.57 -25.55 -15.24
N ARG A 225 -0.89 -25.07 -14.18
CA ARG A 225 -1.22 -25.32 -12.78
C ARG A 225 -0.59 -24.29 -11.84
N CYS A 226 -0.84 -24.44 -10.54
CA CYS A 226 -0.09 -23.75 -9.51
C CYS A 226 0.71 -24.75 -8.66
N ASP A 227 2.03 -24.83 -8.84
CA ASP A 227 2.90 -25.70 -8.05
C ASP A 227 3.31 -25.01 -6.74
N LEU A 228 2.37 -24.86 -5.80
CA LEU A 228 2.72 -24.48 -4.42
C LEU A 228 3.58 -25.57 -3.77
N ASP A 229 3.29 -26.84 -4.05
CA ASP A 229 4.09 -28.00 -3.64
C ASP A 229 4.59 -28.78 -4.86
N PRO A 230 5.90 -28.73 -5.17
CA PRO A 230 6.49 -29.50 -6.27
C PRO A 230 6.32 -31.02 -6.15
N ALA A 231 5.99 -31.53 -4.96
CA ALA A 231 5.73 -32.95 -4.72
C ALA A 231 4.25 -33.33 -4.85
N ALA A 232 3.34 -32.36 -5.00
CA ALA A 232 1.91 -32.64 -5.15
C ALA A 232 1.63 -33.36 -6.49
N PRO A 233 0.64 -34.27 -6.52
CA PRO A 233 0.18 -34.86 -7.78
C PRO A 233 -0.27 -33.76 -8.75
N ASN A 234 0.09 -33.91 -10.02
CA ASN A 234 -0.24 -32.95 -11.08
C ASN A 234 -1.75 -32.97 -11.34
N ASP A 235 -2.51 -32.12 -10.64
CA ASP A 235 -3.90 -31.81 -10.94
C ASP A 235 -3.90 -30.59 -11.84
N SER A 236 -4.07 -30.81 -13.14
CA SER A 236 -3.91 -29.83 -14.22
C SER A 236 -5.08 -28.84 -14.27
N VAL A 237 -5.30 -28.11 -13.17
CA VAL A 237 -6.26 -27.02 -13.09
C VAL A 237 -5.54 -25.75 -13.54
N PRO A 238 -5.89 -25.18 -14.73
CA PRO A 238 -5.28 -23.94 -15.18
C PRO A 238 -5.46 -22.84 -14.13
N TYR A 239 -4.35 -22.19 -13.79
CA TYR A 239 -4.32 -21.11 -12.80
C TYR A 239 -4.05 -19.79 -13.51
N GLY A 240 -4.80 -18.75 -13.17
CA GLY A 240 -4.59 -17.43 -13.75
C GLY A 240 -5.70 -16.44 -13.48
N GLY A 241 -5.61 -15.35 -14.22
CA GLY A 241 -6.45 -14.16 -14.05
C GLY A 241 -5.70 -12.92 -14.52
N PHE A 242 -6.45 -11.90 -14.92
CA PHE A 242 -5.92 -10.60 -15.32
C PHE A 242 -6.98 -9.52 -15.07
N TYR A 243 -6.52 -8.27 -14.96
CA TYR A 243 -7.35 -7.09 -14.90
C TYR A 243 -7.56 -6.54 -16.30
N THR A 244 -8.82 -6.32 -16.66
CA THR A 244 -9.20 -5.48 -17.79
C THR A 244 -8.73 -4.04 -17.56
N GLN A 245 -8.65 -3.25 -18.62
CA GLN A 245 -8.33 -1.83 -18.46
C GLN A 245 -9.37 -1.06 -17.64
N ASP A 246 -10.64 -1.48 -17.65
CA ASP A 246 -11.69 -0.83 -16.87
C ASP A 246 -11.55 -1.14 -15.37
N GLU A 247 -11.21 -2.39 -15.01
CA GLU A 247 -10.88 -2.76 -13.63
C GLU A 247 -9.62 -2.05 -13.14
N ALA A 248 -8.59 -1.92 -13.99
CA ALA A 248 -7.40 -1.15 -13.64
C ALA A 248 -7.74 0.34 -13.38
N ARG A 249 -8.59 0.97 -14.22
CA ARG A 249 -9.09 2.33 -13.99
C ARG A 249 -9.90 2.44 -12.70
N GLU A 250 -10.69 1.43 -12.39
CA GLU A 250 -11.45 1.37 -11.14
C GLU A 250 -10.54 1.35 -9.92
N ILE A 251 -9.52 0.49 -9.91
CA ILE A 251 -8.52 0.39 -8.83
C ILE A 251 -7.74 1.71 -8.69
N VAL A 252 -7.28 2.29 -9.80
CA VAL A 252 -6.59 3.58 -9.80
C VAL A 252 -7.46 4.69 -9.19
N ARG A 253 -8.75 4.73 -9.55
CA ARG A 253 -9.70 5.69 -8.96
C ARG A 253 -9.92 5.43 -7.47
N TYR A 254 -10.08 4.17 -7.08
CA TYR A 254 -10.29 3.76 -5.68
C TYR A 254 -9.11 4.15 -4.78
N ALA A 255 -7.88 3.98 -5.29
CA ALA A 255 -6.65 4.44 -4.64
C ALA A 255 -6.58 5.96 -4.57
N ALA A 256 -6.92 6.66 -5.65
CA ALA A 256 -6.91 8.13 -5.69
C ALA A 256 -7.92 8.75 -4.72
N ASP A 257 -9.07 8.11 -4.47
CA ASP A 257 -10.04 8.53 -3.46
C ASP A 257 -9.46 8.47 -2.02
N ARG A 258 -8.33 7.75 -1.84
CA ARG A 258 -7.56 7.59 -0.59
C ARG A 258 -6.19 8.26 -0.64
N PHE A 259 -5.97 9.10 -1.64
CA PHE A 259 -4.69 9.80 -1.87
C PHE A 259 -3.49 8.86 -2.03
N ILE A 260 -3.72 7.65 -2.54
CA ILE A 260 -2.69 6.67 -2.89
C ILE A 260 -2.44 6.73 -4.39
N THR A 261 -1.18 6.89 -4.78
CA THR A 261 -0.75 6.78 -6.19
C THR A 261 -0.39 5.35 -6.52
N VAL A 262 -1.00 4.78 -7.56
CA VAL A 262 -0.68 3.44 -8.07
C VAL A 262 0.47 3.54 -9.07
N ILE A 263 1.59 2.89 -8.78
CA ILE A 263 2.76 2.76 -9.64
C ILE A 263 2.69 1.37 -10.29
N PRO A 264 2.42 1.26 -11.60
CA PRO A 264 2.44 -0.03 -12.28
C PRO A 264 3.89 -0.47 -12.52
N GLU A 265 4.13 -1.77 -12.39
CA GLU A 265 5.36 -2.41 -12.83
C GLU A 265 5.11 -3.30 -14.05
N ILE A 266 5.85 -3.04 -15.12
CA ILE A 266 5.96 -3.94 -16.26
C ILE A 266 7.42 -4.41 -16.31
N GLU A 267 7.67 -5.63 -15.89
CA GLU A 267 9.03 -6.14 -15.75
C GLU A 267 9.75 -6.25 -17.09
N MET A 268 10.98 -5.75 -17.14
CA MET A 268 11.87 -5.93 -18.27
C MET A 268 13.34 -5.70 -17.88
N PRO A 269 14.32 -6.34 -18.54
CA PRO A 269 14.16 -7.36 -19.58
C PRO A 269 14.01 -8.80 -19.05
N GLY A 270 14.23 -9.01 -17.74
CA GLY A 270 13.98 -10.26 -17.02
C GLY A 270 12.49 -10.56 -16.84
N HIS A 271 12.18 -11.60 -16.08
CA HIS A 271 10.83 -12.09 -15.75
C HIS A 271 9.80 -12.04 -16.88
N ALA A 272 10.21 -12.49 -18.07
CA ALA A 272 9.49 -12.24 -19.31
C ALA A 272 8.68 -13.44 -19.81
N MET A 273 8.74 -14.61 -19.14
CA MET A 273 8.22 -15.85 -19.70
C MET A 273 6.74 -15.79 -20.12
N ALA A 274 5.88 -15.12 -19.35
CA ALA A 274 4.48 -14.94 -19.73
C ALA A 274 4.31 -14.18 -21.06
N ALA A 275 5.09 -13.12 -21.28
CA ALA A 275 5.09 -12.36 -22.51
C ALA A 275 5.74 -13.15 -23.67
N LEU A 276 6.79 -13.93 -23.39
CA LEU A 276 7.44 -14.79 -24.37
C LEU A 276 6.53 -15.94 -24.81
N ALA A 277 5.74 -16.53 -23.92
CA ALA A 277 4.75 -17.55 -24.27
C ALA A 277 3.65 -16.98 -25.18
N ALA A 278 3.18 -15.76 -24.90
CA ALA A 278 2.19 -15.06 -25.72
C ALA A 278 2.74 -14.64 -27.09
N TYR A 279 3.97 -14.13 -27.13
CA TYR A 279 4.63 -13.65 -28.35
C TYR A 279 6.09 -14.15 -28.43
N PRO A 280 6.32 -15.39 -28.88
CA PRO A 280 7.64 -16.01 -28.85
C PRO A 280 8.74 -15.26 -29.59
N SER A 281 8.38 -14.50 -30.63
CA SER A 281 9.31 -13.64 -31.38
C SER A 281 10.03 -12.56 -30.54
N LEU A 282 9.56 -12.29 -29.33
CA LEU A 282 10.17 -11.35 -28.38
C LEU A 282 11.44 -11.91 -27.72
N GLY A 283 11.57 -13.24 -27.64
CA GLY A 283 12.67 -13.94 -27.01
C GLY A 283 13.82 -14.22 -27.98
N CYS A 284 14.97 -14.64 -27.43
CA CYS A 284 16.16 -14.93 -28.25
C CYS A 284 16.01 -16.20 -29.11
N LEU A 285 15.24 -17.18 -28.64
CA LEU A 285 14.98 -18.44 -29.35
C LEU A 285 13.88 -18.26 -30.41
N GLY A 286 12.89 -17.42 -30.12
CA GLY A 286 11.80 -17.08 -31.04
C GLY A 286 10.61 -18.05 -31.02
N GLU A 287 10.70 -19.16 -30.29
CA GLU A 287 9.68 -20.22 -30.17
C GLU A 287 9.92 -21.05 -28.90
N GLY A 288 8.96 -21.91 -28.54
CA GLY A 288 9.11 -22.93 -27.50
C GLY A 288 8.94 -22.44 -26.05
N TYR A 289 8.40 -21.24 -25.85
CA TYR A 289 8.12 -20.68 -24.53
C TYR A 289 6.75 -21.12 -24.02
N GLU A 290 6.68 -21.36 -22.72
CA GLU A 290 5.44 -21.61 -21.97
C GLU A 290 5.43 -20.75 -20.71
N VAL A 291 4.25 -20.49 -20.15
CA VAL A 291 4.14 -19.81 -18.85
C VAL A 291 4.51 -20.81 -17.76
N PRO A 292 5.64 -20.64 -17.05
CA PRO A 292 6.10 -21.62 -16.07
C PRO A 292 5.20 -21.65 -14.83
N SER A 293 5.08 -22.84 -14.26
CA SER A 293 4.44 -23.07 -12.95
C SER A 293 5.42 -23.15 -11.78
N VAL A 294 6.71 -22.91 -12.04
CA VAL A 294 7.80 -22.97 -11.05
C VAL A 294 8.43 -21.60 -10.77
N TRP A 295 8.80 -21.38 -9.51
CA TRP A 295 9.40 -20.14 -9.01
C TRP A 295 10.87 -19.97 -9.41
N GLY A 296 11.45 -18.82 -9.09
CA GLY A 296 12.86 -18.47 -9.29
C GLY A 296 13.22 -17.96 -10.69
N VAL A 297 14.49 -17.63 -10.88
CA VAL A 297 15.02 -16.91 -12.05
C VAL A 297 15.01 -17.75 -13.33
N LYS A 298 14.56 -17.16 -14.43
CA LYS A 298 14.52 -17.81 -15.75
C LYS A 298 15.61 -17.25 -16.67
N GLU A 299 16.25 -18.13 -17.46
CA GLU A 299 17.28 -17.71 -18.42
C GLU A 299 16.71 -17.04 -19.66
N ASP A 300 15.45 -17.32 -19.97
CA ASP A 300 14.75 -16.85 -21.15
C ASP A 300 14.14 -15.47 -20.88
N VAL A 301 14.77 -14.47 -21.48
CA VAL A 301 14.52 -13.04 -21.27
C VAL A 301 14.19 -12.34 -22.58
N PHE A 302 13.67 -11.11 -22.52
CA PHE A 302 13.44 -10.29 -23.72
C PHE A 302 14.71 -10.13 -24.56
N CYS A 303 14.59 -10.29 -25.88
CA CYS A 303 15.73 -10.16 -26.81
C CYS A 303 16.08 -8.68 -27.05
N ALA A 304 17.10 -8.17 -26.36
CA ALA A 304 17.63 -6.82 -26.55
C ALA A 304 18.24 -6.58 -27.95
N GLY A 305 18.50 -7.63 -28.72
CA GLY A 305 18.95 -7.56 -30.11
C GLY A 305 17.84 -7.29 -31.14
N ASN A 306 16.57 -7.34 -30.74
CA ASN A 306 15.44 -7.29 -31.65
C ASN A 306 14.62 -5.99 -31.51
N ASP A 307 14.53 -5.18 -32.57
CA ASP A 307 13.75 -3.94 -32.54
C ASP A 307 12.25 -4.17 -32.38
N SER A 308 11.71 -5.34 -32.77
CA SER A 308 10.29 -5.64 -32.54
C SER A 308 9.97 -5.79 -31.05
N THR A 309 10.94 -6.21 -30.23
CA THR A 309 10.78 -6.31 -28.78
C THR A 309 10.56 -4.93 -28.17
N PHE A 310 11.41 -3.96 -28.52
CA PHE A 310 11.24 -2.59 -28.07
C PHE A 310 9.93 -1.96 -28.56
N ARG A 311 9.53 -2.18 -29.83
CA ARG A 311 8.25 -1.64 -30.34
C ARG A 311 7.06 -2.15 -29.54
N LEU A 312 7.02 -3.45 -29.25
CA LEU A 312 5.93 -4.03 -28.46
C LEU A 312 5.92 -3.45 -27.05
N LEU A 313 7.07 -3.33 -26.40
CA LEU A 313 7.16 -2.75 -25.05
C LEU A 313 6.79 -1.25 -25.03
N GLU A 314 7.22 -0.47 -26.03
CA GLU A 314 6.82 0.93 -26.20
C GLU A 314 5.30 1.06 -26.39
N ASP A 315 4.69 0.16 -27.15
CA ASP A 315 3.25 0.10 -27.35
C ASP A 315 2.50 -0.33 -26.07
N VAL A 316 3.00 -1.33 -25.33
CA VAL A 316 2.47 -1.73 -24.00
C VAL A 316 2.53 -0.55 -23.05
N LEU A 317 3.69 0.09 -22.92
CA LEU A 317 3.88 1.24 -22.04
C LEU A 317 3.01 2.42 -22.46
N THR A 318 2.71 2.59 -23.75
CA THR A 318 1.75 3.60 -24.22
C THR A 318 0.35 3.37 -23.65
N GLU A 319 -0.14 2.13 -23.66
CA GLU A 319 -1.44 1.82 -23.05
C GLU A 319 -1.39 1.95 -21.52
N VAL A 320 -0.31 1.51 -20.88
CA VAL A 320 -0.14 1.61 -19.43
C VAL A 320 -0.15 3.07 -18.95
N ILE A 321 0.59 3.98 -19.59
CA ILE A 321 0.62 5.39 -19.16
C ILE A 321 -0.72 6.13 -19.32
N ASP A 322 -1.63 5.61 -20.14
CA ASP A 322 -2.99 6.13 -20.28
C ASP A 322 -3.92 5.66 -19.15
N LEU A 323 -3.59 4.53 -18.51
CA LEU A 323 -4.35 3.96 -17.38
C LEU A 323 -3.88 4.51 -16.04
N PHE A 324 -2.57 4.71 -15.89
CA PHE A 324 -1.96 5.07 -14.62
C PHE A 324 -1.49 6.54 -14.64
N PRO A 325 -2.09 7.43 -13.83
CA PRO A 325 -1.72 8.84 -13.80
C PRO A 325 -0.38 9.10 -13.13
N SER A 326 0.21 8.11 -12.44
CA SER A 326 1.50 8.20 -11.76
C SER A 326 2.59 8.80 -12.65
N GLU A 327 3.38 9.72 -12.09
CA GLU A 327 4.60 10.22 -12.75
C GLU A 327 5.61 9.08 -12.97
N TYR A 328 5.64 8.11 -12.06
CA TYR A 328 6.55 6.97 -12.10
C TYR A 328 5.91 5.74 -12.74
N ILE A 329 6.70 5.04 -13.55
CA ILE A 329 6.44 3.67 -14.02
C ILE A 329 7.62 2.82 -13.56
N HIS A 330 7.35 1.69 -12.91
CA HIS A 330 8.39 0.73 -12.56
C HIS A 330 8.64 -0.19 -13.76
N ILE A 331 9.92 -0.40 -14.11
CA ILE A 331 10.30 -1.22 -15.27
C ILE A 331 11.02 -2.51 -14.87
N GLY A 332 11.10 -2.79 -13.57
CA GLY A 332 11.85 -3.92 -13.04
C GLY A 332 13.36 -3.74 -13.21
N GLY A 333 13.98 -4.66 -13.93
CA GLY A 333 15.41 -4.66 -14.26
C GLY A 333 16.23 -5.65 -13.43
N ASP A 334 15.60 -6.32 -12.49
CA ASP A 334 16.15 -7.36 -11.64
C ASP A 334 16.35 -8.68 -12.38
N GLU A 335 17.16 -9.55 -11.76
CA GLU A 335 17.33 -10.97 -12.08
C GLU A 335 17.26 -11.30 -13.58
N CYS A 336 18.06 -10.60 -14.40
CA CYS A 336 18.15 -10.84 -15.84
C CYS A 336 19.44 -11.61 -16.19
N PRO A 337 19.41 -12.95 -16.28
CA PRO A 337 20.54 -13.73 -16.74
C PRO A 337 20.98 -13.35 -18.14
N LYS A 338 22.29 -13.21 -18.31
CA LYS A 338 22.89 -12.86 -19.62
C LYS A 338 23.09 -14.07 -20.54
N VAL A 339 22.63 -15.27 -20.14
CA VAL A 339 22.90 -16.55 -20.84
C VAL A 339 22.38 -16.54 -22.27
N ARG A 340 21.11 -16.15 -22.48
CA ARG A 340 20.52 -16.10 -23.83
C ARG A 340 21.15 -15.00 -24.69
N TRP A 341 21.50 -13.85 -24.13
CA TRP A 341 22.13 -12.77 -24.89
C TRP A 341 23.55 -13.11 -25.36
N LYS A 342 24.33 -13.86 -24.57
CA LYS A 342 25.64 -14.39 -24.97
C LYS A 342 25.54 -15.29 -26.20
N ALA A 343 24.51 -16.13 -26.26
CA ALA A 343 24.30 -17.06 -27.36
C ALA A 343 23.57 -16.45 -28.57
N CYS A 344 22.80 -15.36 -28.38
CA CYS A 344 21.94 -14.80 -29.41
C CYS A 344 22.70 -13.96 -30.45
N PRO A 345 22.70 -14.33 -31.74
CA PRO A 345 23.39 -13.56 -32.79
C PRO A 345 22.88 -12.11 -32.93
N LYS A 346 21.58 -11.88 -32.68
CA LYS A 346 20.97 -10.54 -32.72
C LYS A 346 21.49 -9.67 -31.57
N CYS A 347 21.54 -10.19 -30.34
CA CYS A 347 22.08 -9.46 -29.19
C CYS A 347 23.57 -9.16 -29.38
N GLN A 348 24.36 -10.15 -29.80
CA GLN A 348 25.79 -9.96 -30.09
C GLN A 348 26.03 -8.94 -31.22
N LYS A 349 25.13 -8.88 -32.22
CA LYS A 349 25.17 -7.84 -33.25
C LYS A 349 24.89 -6.46 -32.66
N ARG A 350 23.86 -6.31 -31.82
CA ARG A 350 23.54 -5.05 -31.14
C ARG A 350 24.71 -4.54 -30.30
N ILE A 351 25.36 -5.41 -29.53
CA ILE A 351 26.57 -5.08 -28.75
C ILE A 351 27.64 -4.45 -29.65
N ARG A 352 27.93 -5.05 -30.81
CA ARG A 352 28.92 -4.50 -31.75
C ARG A 352 28.49 -3.19 -32.40
N ASP A 353 27.23 -3.10 -32.84
CA ASP A 353 26.73 -1.92 -33.55
C ASP A 353 26.67 -0.68 -32.65
N GLU A 354 26.21 -0.86 -31.41
CA GLU A 354 26.09 0.20 -30.40
C GLU A 354 27.41 0.41 -29.61
N LYS A 355 28.45 -0.38 -29.92
CA LYS A 355 29.78 -0.32 -29.29
C LYS A 355 29.77 -0.56 -27.78
N LEU A 356 28.92 -1.46 -27.32
CA LEU A 356 28.82 -1.90 -25.93
C LEU A 356 29.93 -2.90 -25.62
N LYS A 357 30.39 -2.94 -24.37
CA LYS A 357 31.46 -3.86 -23.95
C LYS A 357 31.00 -5.31 -23.86
N ASP A 358 29.81 -5.53 -23.31
CA ASP A 358 29.29 -6.85 -22.98
C ASP A 358 27.75 -6.84 -22.81
N GLU A 359 27.21 -7.96 -22.31
CA GLU A 359 25.77 -8.10 -22.06
C GLU A 359 25.25 -7.28 -20.87
N PHE A 360 26.11 -6.79 -19.97
CA PHE A 360 25.69 -5.90 -18.89
C PHE A 360 25.44 -4.50 -19.44
N GLU A 361 26.33 -3.99 -20.30
CA GLU A 361 26.07 -2.76 -21.04
C GLU A 361 24.88 -2.92 -22.03
N LEU A 362 24.58 -4.14 -22.50
CA LEU A 362 23.35 -4.40 -23.27
C LEU A 362 22.07 -4.26 -22.41
N GLN A 363 22.10 -4.63 -21.13
CA GLN A 363 20.98 -4.36 -20.21
C GLN A 363 20.82 -2.86 -19.99
N SER A 364 21.92 -2.16 -19.74
CA SER A 364 21.91 -0.69 -19.62
C SER A 364 21.34 -0.02 -20.89
N TYR A 365 21.74 -0.46 -22.08
CA TYR A 365 21.15 0.01 -23.34
C TYR A 365 19.63 -0.21 -23.39
N PHE A 366 19.15 -1.37 -22.94
CA PHE A 366 17.72 -1.69 -22.90
C PHE A 366 16.98 -0.72 -21.97
N VAL A 367 17.47 -0.57 -20.74
CA VAL A 367 16.90 0.31 -19.71
C VAL A 367 16.88 1.75 -20.21
N GLN A 368 18.01 2.27 -20.71
CA GLN A 368 18.10 3.64 -21.22
C GLN A 368 17.16 3.90 -22.40
N ARG A 369 16.93 2.90 -23.25
CA ARG A 369 15.98 3.03 -24.36
C ARG A 369 14.54 3.15 -23.88
N MET A 370 14.13 2.34 -22.90
CA MET A 370 12.79 2.41 -22.29
C MET A 370 12.61 3.66 -21.45
N GLU A 371 13.63 4.06 -20.70
CA GLU A 371 13.65 5.33 -19.99
C GLU A 371 13.48 6.51 -20.94
N LYS A 372 14.24 6.56 -22.04
CA LYS A 372 14.13 7.65 -23.03
C LYS A 372 12.72 7.73 -23.60
N PHE A 373 12.09 6.60 -23.86
CA PHE A 373 10.70 6.54 -24.31
C PHE A 373 9.74 7.13 -23.27
N LEU A 374 9.82 6.66 -22.02
CA LEU A 374 8.97 7.13 -20.92
C LEU A 374 9.18 8.61 -20.59
N ASN A 375 10.43 9.08 -20.55
CA ASN A 375 10.77 10.50 -20.40
C ASN A 375 10.15 11.34 -21.53
N GLY A 376 10.17 10.83 -22.77
CA GLY A 376 9.51 11.46 -23.92
C GLY A 376 7.98 11.56 -23.79
N LYS A 377 7.39 10.81 -22.86
CA LYS A 377 5.96 10.84 -22.49
C LYS A 377 5.71 11.57 -21.16
N GLY A 378 6.73 12.23 -20.59
CA GLY A 378 6.61 12.95 -19.32
C GLY A 378 6.55 12.03 -18.09
N ARG A 379 7.03 10.79 -18.19
CA ARG A 379 7.09 9.81 -17.10
C ARG A 379 8.53 9.58 -16.68
N LYS A 380 8.76 9.24 -15.42
CA LYS A 380 10.05 8.82 -14.86
C LYS A 380 10.06 7.31 -14.63
N ILE A 381 11.24 6.71 -14.68
CA ILE A 381 11.38 5.29 -14.34
C ILE A 381 11.76 5.08 -12.87
N ILE A 382 11.25 3.98 -12.33
CA ILE A 382 11.86 3.29 -11.19
C ILE A 382 12.34 1.93 -11.71
N GLY A 383 13.48 1.45 -11.24
CA GLY A 383 13.89 0.06 -11.43
C GLY A 383 14.69 -0.46 -10.24
N TRP A 384 14.74 -1.79 -10.11
CA TRP A 384 15.51 -2.48 -9.08
C TRP A 384 17.01 -2.19 -9.22
N ASP A 385 17.77 -2.34 -8.13
CA ASP A 385 19.17 -1.88 -8.09
C ASP A 385 20.11 -2.50 -9.14
N GLU A 386 19.75 -3.62 -9.76
CA GLU A 386 20.40 -4.16 -10.96
C GLU A 386 20.48 -3.17 -12.13
N ILE A 387 19.60 -2.16 -12.24
CA ILE A 387 19.71 -1.16 -13.31
C ILE A 387 20.99 -0.32 -13.24
N LEU A 388 21.73 -0.37 -12.12
CA LEU A 388 23.07 0.20 -12.00
C LEU A 388 24.09 -0.52 -12.89
N GLU A 389 23.87 -1.80 -13.21
CA GLU A 389 24.75 -2.61 -14.06
C GLU A 389 24.89 -2.01 -15.46
N GLY A 390 26.12 -1.75 -15.90
CA GLY A 390 26.40 -1.17 -17.23
C GLY A 390 26.18 0.36 -17.31
N GLY A 391 25.80 1.00 -16.20
CA GLY A 391 25.66 2.45 -16.08
C GLY A 391 24.21 2.94 -16.17
N LEU A 392 23.89 3.98 -15.39
CA LEU A 392 22.54 4.51 -15.22
C LEU A 392 22.49 6.01 -15.56
N SER A 393 21.38 6.47 -16.13
CA SER A 393 21.15 7.90 -16.32
C SER A 393 20.94 8.61 -14.97
N LYS A 394 21.07 9.93 -14.91
CA LYS A 394 20.77 10.71 -13.68
C LYS A 394 19.28 10.87 -13.40
N THR A 395 18.41 10.55 -14.36
CA THR A 395 16.95 10.72 -14.23
C THR A 395 16.25 9.49 -13.68
N ALA A 396 16.91 8.33 -13.71
CA ALA A 396 16.35 7.11 -13.16
C ALA A 396 16.33 7.13 -11.63
N THR A 397 15.23 6.63 -11.07
CA THR A 397 15.10 6.33 -9.64
C THR A 397 15.42 4.86 -9.40
N VAL A 398 16.22 4.57 -8.37
CA VAL A 398 16.64 3.21 -8.02
C VAL A 398 15.83 2.70 -6.81
N MET A 399 15.30 1.48 -6.89
CA MET A 399 14.74 0.78 -5.73
C MET A 399 15.75 -0.26 -5.23
N SER A 400 16.31 -0.04 -4.04
CA SER A 400 17.36 -0.91 -3.47
C SER A 400 16.75 -2.07 -2.71
N TRP A 401 16.98 -3.30 -3.17
CA TRP A 401 16.40 -4.50 -2.58
C TRP A 401 17.44 -5.51 -2.09
N ARG A 402 18.63 -5.58 -2.70
CA ARG A 402 19.70 -6.52 -2.28
C ARG A 402 20.51 -5.94 -1.12
N GLY A 403 19.82 -5.76 0.01
CA GLY A 403 20.29 -4.89 1.08
C GLY A 403 20.32 -3.41 0.64
N SER A 404 21.09 -2.59 1.36
CA SER A 404 21.13 -1.13 1.14
C SER A 404 22.24 -0.67 0.18
N ALA A 405 23.11 -1.58 -0.27
CA ALA A 405 24.33 -1.23 -1.00
C ALA A 405 24.05 -0.52 -2.33
N GLY A 406 23.11 -1.04 -3.14
CA GLY A 406 22.71 -0.43 -4.41
C GLY A 406 22.12 0.97 -4.21
N GLY A 407 21.28 1.15 -3.20
CA GLY A 407 20.74 2.45 -2.83
C GLY A 407 21.83 3.44 -2.39
N ILE A 408 22.82 2.98 -1.63
CA ILE A 408 23.96 3.84 -1.23
C ILE A 408 24.77 4.29 -2.45
N GLU A 409 25.05 3.37 -3.38
CA GLU A 409 25.77 3.67 -4.61
C GLU A 409 24.99 4.64 -5.51
N ALA A 410 23.69 4.43 -5.66
CA ALA A 410 22.80 5.28 -6.44
C ALA A 410 22.72 6.71 -5.86
N ALA A 411 22.51 6.84 -4.54
CA ALA A 411 22.47 8.15 -3.87
C ALA A 411 23.79 8.91 -3.99
N LYS A 412 24.93 8.21 -3.85
CA LYS A 412 26.28 8.78 -4.08
C LYS A 412 26.50 9.23 -5.52
N SER A 413 25.81 8.57 -6.44
CA SER A 413 25.78 8.94 -7.86
C SER A 413 24.78 10.06 -8.15
N GLY A 414 24.00 10.54 -7.18
CA GLY A 414 23.00 11.59 -7.36
C GLY A 414 21.72 11.12 -8.03
N ASN A 415 21.42 9.83 -7.96
CA ASN A 415 20.13 9.27 -8.35
C ASN A 415 19.20 9.23 -7.14
N HIS A 416 17.91 9.47 -7.37
CA HIS A 416 16.91 9.26 -6.32
C HIS A 416 16.77 7.78 -5.98
N VAL A 417 16.47 7.49 -4.72
CA VAL A 417 16.43 6.12 -4.18
C VAL A 417 15.17 5.90 -3.37
N ILE A 418 14.57 4.72 -3.54
CA ILE A 418 13.57 4.14 -2.64
C ILE A 418 14.23 2.95 -1.94
N MET A 419 14.25 2.96 -0.62
CA MET A 419 14.85 1.88 0.17
C MET A 419 13.81 0.78 0.41
N ALA A 420 14.05 -0.41 -0.13
CA ALA A 420 13.24 -1.61 0.08
C ALA A 420 14.12 -2.86 0.33
N PRO A 421 15.18 -2.77 1.18
CA PRO A 421 16.13 -3.87 1.34
C PRO A 421 15.46 -5.12 1.88
N ASN A 422 15.72 -6.28 1.27
CA ASN A 422 15.18 -7.58 1.69
C ASN A 422 15.47 -7.94 3.14
N THR A 423 16.53 -7.36 3.73
CA THR A 423 16.88 -7.52 5.14
C THR A 423 15.88 -6.87 6.10
N HIS A 424 15.02 -5.97 5.61
CA HIS A 424 14.06 -5.22 6.44
C HIS A 424 12.65 -5.12 5.84
N CYS A 425 12.50 -5.30 4.53
CA CYS A 425 11.31 -4.89 3.78
C CYS A 425 10.59 -6.02 3.02
N TYR A 426 11.07 -7.26 3.07
CA TYR A 426 10.44 -8.40 2.38
C TYR A 426 9.47 -9.11 3.31
N LEU A 427 8.20 -8.71 3.21
CA LEU A 427 7.14 -9.12 4.12
C LEU A 427 6.62 -10.53 3.83
N ASP A 428 7.07 -11.14 2.74
CA ASP A 428 6.94 -12.56 2.40
C ASP A 428 7.86 -13.49 3.21
N TYR A 429 8.82 -12.94 3.96
CA TYR A 429 9.70 -13.73 4.85
C TYR A 429 8.99 -14.09 6.15
N TYR A 430 9.42 -15.18 6.79
CA TYR A 430 8.83 -15.64 8.05
C TYR A 430 8.96 -14.59 9.18
N PRO A 431 7.89 -14.30 9.94
CA PRO A 431 7.95 -13.37 11.07
C PRO A 431 8.55 -13.98 12.35
N THR A 432 8.64 -15.31 12.43
CA THR A 432 9.16 -16.06 13.59
C THR A 432 10.11 -17.18 13.15
N ARG A 433 10.84 -17.77 14.10
CA ARG A 433 11.64 -18.98 13.89
C ARG A 433 10.86 -20.27 14.14
N ASP A 434 9.64 -20.16 14.65
CA ASP A 434 8.75 -21.31 14.88
C ASP A 434 8.04 -21.73 13.59
N LEU A 435 8.82 -22.21 12.63
CA LEU A 435 8.36 -22.46 11.26
C LEU A 435 7.30 -23.56 11.15
N GLU A 436 7.19 -24.44 12.16
CA GLU A 436 6.19 -25.51 12.19
C GLU A 436 4.76 -24.97 12.37
N ASN A 437 4.62 -23.79 12.99
CA ASN A 437 3.35 -23.14 13.27
C ASN A 437 3.06 -21.95 12.35
N GLU A 438 3.91 -21.71 11.35
CA GLU A 438 3.71 -20.64 10.36
C GLU A 438 3.06 -21.18 9.08
N PRO A 439 2.21 -20.37 8.42
CA PRO A 439 1.86 -20.60 7.03
C PRO A 439 3.12 -20.74 6.16
N ARG A 440 3.02 -21.49 5.07
CA ARG A 440 4.17 -21.72 4.19
C ARG A 440 4.66 -20.40 3.58
N GLY A 441 5.92 -20.05 3.82
CA GLY A 441 6.59 -18.90 3.20
C GLY A 441 7.79 -19.33 2.36
N ILE A 442 8.44 -18.35 1.72
CA ILE A 442 9.63 -18.58 0.88
C ILE A 442 10.87 -18.95 1.71
N GLY A 443 10.91 -18.54 2.98
CA GLY A 443 12.09 -18.62 3.83
C GLY A 443 12.34 -17.30 4.56
N GLY A 444 13.60 -17.05 4.90
CA GLY A 444 14.01 -15.83 5.60
C GLY A 444 13.55 -15.79 7.07
N PHE A 445 13.91 -14.71 7.74
CA PHE A 445 13.47 -14.40 9.11
C PHE A 445 13.46 -12.89 9.27
N LEU A 446 12.25 -12.32 9.37
CA LEU A 446 12.02 -10.88 9.44
C LEU A 446 10.94 -10.57 10.48
N PRO A 447 11.28 -10.62 11.78
CA PRO A 447 10.37 -10.20 12.84
C PRO A 447 10.18 -8.67 12.80
N ILE A 448 9.09 -8.18 13.40
CA ILE A 448 8.73 -6.75 13.32
C ILE A 448 9.80 -5.82 13.89
N GLU A 449 10.57 -6.27 14.88
CA GLU A 449 11.72 -5.53 15.44
C GLU A 449 12.73 -5.19 14.36
N MET A 450 13.01 -6.13 13.44
CA MET A 450 13.95 -5.92 12.36
C MET A 450 13.37 -4.96 11.32
N VAL A 451 12.10 -5.10 10.96
CA VAL A 451 11.41 -4.14 10.08
C VAL A 451 11.49 -2.73 10.64
N TYR A 452 11.15 -2.57 11.92
CA TYR A 452 11.20 -1.29 12.62
C TYR A 452 12.62 -0.73 12.70
N ALA A 453 13.65 -1.58 12.80
CA ALA A 453 15.04 -1.15 12.95
C ALA A 453 15.61 -0.45 11.71
N LEU A 454 14.96 -0.56 10.53
CA LEU A 454 15.46 0.00 9.27
C LEU A 454 15.92 1.46 9.41
N ASP A 455 17.16 1.70 8.99
CA ASP A 455 17.74 3.03 8.82
C ASP A 455 17.94 3.33 7.32
N PRO A 456 17.04 4.09 6.67
CA PRO A 456 17.16 4.42 5.24
C PRO A 456 18.34 5.34 4.91
N HIS A 457 19.00 5.92 5.91
CA HIS A 457 20.13 6.85 5.76
C HIS A 457 21.48 6.23 6.16
N GLU A 458 21.50 4.94 6.51
CA GLU A 458 22.72 4.24 6.90
C GLU A 458 23.77 4.33 5.76
N GLY A 459 25.01 4.71 6.12
CA GLY A 459 26.11 4.81 5.16
C GLY A 459 26.09 6.07 4.27
N LEU A 460 25.16 7.00 4.48
CA LEU A 460 25.01 8.25 3.72
C LEU A 460 25.35 9.51 4.53
N ASN A 461 26.04 10.46 3.88
CA ASN A 461 26.25 11.80 4.42
C ASN A 461 25.02 12.71 4.22
N ALA A 462 25.03 13.91 4.81
CA ALA A 462 23.88 14.82 4.79
C ALA A 462 23.36 15.16 3.38
N HIS A 463 24.25 15.39 2.40
CA HIS A 463 23.86 15.69 1.03
C HIS A 463 23.33 14.44 0.31
N GLU A 464 23.94 13.29 0.52
CA GLU A 464 23.50 12.03 -0.10
C GLU A 464 22.11 11.60 0.42
N ARG A 465 21.77 11.92 1.67
CA ARG A 465 20.47 11.63 2.27
C ARG A 465 19.30 12.32 1.57
N GLU A 466 19.54 13.48 0.93
CA GLU A 466 18.52 14.21 0.17
C GLU A 466 17.99 13.42 -1.04
N TYR A 467 18.75 12.44 -1.53
CA TYR A 467 18.33 11.56 -2.63
C TYR A 467 17.41 10.41 -2.19
N ILE A 468 17.26 10.17 -0.88
CA ILE A 468 16.36 9.13 -0.36
C ILE A 468 14.93 9.68 -0.36
N LEU A 469 14.10 9.18 -1.28
CA LEU A 469 12.69 9.56 -1.38
C LEU A 469 11.84 8.95 -0.25
N GLY A 470 12.22 7.74 0.21
CA GLY A 470 11.57 7.05 1.30
C GLY A 470 11.72 5.54 1.26
N VAL A 471 10.73 4.83 1.82
CA VAL A 471 10.77 3.39 2.08
C VAL A 471 9.58 2.64 1.50
N GLN A 472 9.75 1.35 1.25
CA GLN A 472 8.68 0.46 0.79
C GLN A 472 8.79 -0.94 1.40
N GLY A 473 7.65 -1.50 1.82
CA GLY A 473 7.51 -2.92 2.11
C GLY A 473 7.04 -3.69 0.88
N ASN A 474 7.67 -4.82 0.59
CA ASN A 474 7.35 -5.67 -0.56
C ASN A 474 6.69 -6.97 -0.10
N LEU A 475 5.60 -7.36 -0.75
CA LEU A 475 4.97 -8.66 -0.56
C LEU A 475 5.02 -9.44 -1.88
N TRP A 476 6.01 -10.34 -1.98
CA TRP A 476 6.09 -11.33 -3.05
C TRP A 476 5.17 -12.51 -2.76
N THR A 477 4.57 -13.12 -3.78
CA THR A 477 3.45 -14.03 -3.57
C THR A 477 3.68 -15.44 -4.11
N GLU A 478 4.92 -15.94 -4.18
CA GLU A 478 5.19 -17.33 -4.57
C GLU A 478 4.43 -18.36 -3.72
N PHE A 479 4.25 -18.10 -2.43
CA PHE A 479 3.56 -18.98 -1.49
C PHE A 479 2.29 -18.36 -0.87
N ILE A 480 1.86 -17.21 -1.38
CA ILE A 480 0.74 -16.44 -0.84
C ILE A 480 -0.37 -16.35 -1.90
N ALA A 481 -1.30 -17.29 -1.87
CA ALA A 481 -2.33 -17.43 -2.91
C ALA A 481 -3.63 -16.68 -2.65
N GLU A 482 -3.89 -16.34 -1.38
CA GLU A 482 -5.15 -15.81 -0.89
C GLU A 482 -4.91 -14.57 -0.03
N LEU A 483 -5.90 -13.68 0.05
CA LEU A 483 -5.77 -12.40 0.74
C LEU A 483 -5.55 -12.56 2.25
N ASP A 484 -6.18 -13.54 2.90
CA ASP A 484 -5.99 -13.81 4.34
C ASP A 484 -4.52 -14.12 4.68
N HIS A 485 -3.85 -14.93 3.86
CA HIS A 485 -2.43 -15.19 4.00
C HIS A 485 -1.59 -13.93 3.69
N ALA A 486 -1.99 -13.13 2.70
CA ALA A 486 -1.32 -11.86 2.42
C ALA A 486 -1.41 -10.89 3.60
N GLU A 487 -2.59 -10.75 4.21
CA GLU A 487 -2.80 -9.98 5.43
C GLU A 487 -1.95 -10.49 6.58
N TYR A 488 -1.90 -11.82 6.79
CA TYR A 488 -1.10 -12.43 7.85
C TYR A 488 0.37 -12.08 7.75
N MET A 489 0.91 -12.13 6.52
CA MET A 489 2.30 -11.83 6.24
C MET A 489 2.60 -10.33 6.31
N LEU A 490 1.65 -9.50 5.87
CA LEU A 490 1.75 -8.05 5.83
C LEU A 490 1.62 -7.41 7.22
N LEU A 491 0.63 -7.82 8.00
CA LEU A 491 0.25 -7.21 9.29
C LEU A 491 0.78 -8.05 10.46
N PRO A 492 1.39 -7.43 11.49
CA PRO A 492 1.53 -6.00 11.74
C PRO A 492 2.79 -5.34 11.16
N ARG A 493 3.62 -6.06 10.40
CA ARG A 493 4.93 -5.55 9.94
C ARG A 493 4.84 -4.31 9.03
N LEU A 494 3.77 -4.17 8.26
CA LEU A 494 3.49 -2.96 7.49
C LEU A 494 3.36 -1.72 8.36
N ALA A 495 2.87 -1.83 9.61
CA ALA A 495 2.82 -0.71 10.54
C ALA A 495 4.22 -0.22 10.93
N ALA A 496 5.20 -1.13 11.02
CA ALA A 496 6.59 -0.75 11.23
C ALA A 496 7.19 -0.05 9.99
N ILE A 497 6.90 -0.53 8.78
CA ILE A 497 7.27 0.19 7.54
C ILE A 497 6.67 1.59 7.51
N ALA A 498 5.39 1.71 7.85
CA ALA A 498 4.68 2.98 7.88
C ALA A 498 5.27 3.94 8.93
N GLU A 499 5.66 3.43 10.10
CA GLU A 499 6.31 4.24 11.11
C GLU A 499 7.72 4.67 10.72
N VAL A 500 8.49 3.81 10.05
CA VAL A 500 9.77 4.22 9.45
C VAL A 500 9.53 5.27 8.35
N GLY A 501 8.46 5.17 7.56
CA GLY A 501 8.12 6.16 6.53
C GLY A 501 7.68 7.52 7.09
N TRP A 502 6.92 7.51 8.19
CA TRP A 502 6.24 8.69 8.72
C TRP A 502 7.00 9.36 9.87
N SER A 503 7.66 8.58 10.73
CA SER A 503 8.17 9.03 12.04
C SER A 503 9.64 8.64 12.27
N TYR A 504 10.42 8.53 11.19
CA TYR A 504 11.82 8.10 11.22
C TYR A 504 12.69 8.88 12.23
N ASP A 505 12.51 10.19 12.31
CA ASP A 505 13.25 11.11 13.20
C ASP A 505 12.91 10.97 14.69
N ARG A 506 11.88 10.19 15.03
CA ARG A 506 11.32 10.05 16.38
C ARG A 506 10.96 8.61 16.73
N LYS A 507 11.67 7.66 16.13
CA LYS A 507 11.55 6.22 16.39
C LYS A 507 11.86 5.89 17.85
N ASP A 508 10.99 5.10 18.46
CA ASP A 508 11.09 4.54 19.81
C ASP A 508 10.31 3.21 19.81
N TYR A 509 11.04 2.08 19.80
CA TYR A 509 10.41 0.76 19.66
C TYR A 509 9.50 0.40 20.86
N PRO A 510 9.90 0.60 22.13
CA PRO A 510 8.99 0.45 23.27
C PRO A 510 7.68 1.25 23.15
N ASP A 511 7.74 2.51 22.69
CA ASP A 511 6.51 3.29 22.47
C ASP A 511 5.69 2.75 21.30
N PHE A 512 6.33 2.40 20.18
CA PHE A 512 5.67 1.76 19.04
C PHE A 512 4.93 0.48 19.46
N TYR A 513 5.62 -0.41 20.16
CA TYR A 513 5.07 -1.65 20.69
C TYR A 513 3.80 -1.41 21.53
N ARG A 514 3.84 -0.42 22.41
CA ARG A 514 2.71 -0.03 23.25
C ARG A 514 1.53 0.48 22.41
N ARG A 515 1.76 1.37 21.45
CA ARG A 515 0.70 1.93 20.58
C ARG A 515 0.09 0.90 19.63
N MET A 516 0.86 -0.12 19.26
CA MET A 516 0.36 -1.22 18.42
C MET A 516 -0.80 -2.00 19.09
N ALA A 517 -0.94 -1.96 20.41
CA ALA A 517 -2.12 -2.52 21.09
C ALA A 517 -3.42 -1.83 20.66
N SER A 518 -3.38 -0.53 20.36
CA SER A 518 -4.53 0.24 19.85
C SER A 518 -4.78 -0.02 18.37
N LEU A 519 -3.72 -0.07 17.55
CA LEU A 519 -3.87 -0.38 16.12
C LEU A 519 -4.37 -1.81 15.90
N ARG A 520 -3.92 -2.79 16.70
CA ARG A 520 -4.41 -4.17 16.66
C ARG A 520 -5.93 -4.28 16.72
N LYS A 521 -6.59 -3.45 17.55
CA LYS A 521 -8.05 -3.43 17.67
C LYS A 521 -8.72 -3.03 16.37
N GLN A 522 -8.10 -2.17 15.58
CA GLN A 522 -8.59 -1.84 14.24
C GLN A 522 -8.55 -3.07 13.35
N TYR A 523 -7.47 -3.85 13.38
CA TYR A 523 -7.40 -5.10 12.61
C TYR A 523 -8.50 -6.08 13.02
N ASP A 524 -8.67 -6.30 14.34
CA ASP A 524 -9.72 -7.16 14.89
C ASP A 524 -11.13 -6.73 14.43
N ILE A 525 -11.38 -5.42 14.33
CA ILE A 525 -12.68 -4.87 13.91
C ILE A 525 -12.91 -4.98 12.40
N ASN A 526 -11.86 -4.83 11.60
CA ASN A 526 -11.95 -4.96 10.15
C ASN A 526 -11.94 -6.42 9.70
N GLY A 527 -11.59 -7.35 10.60
CA GLY A 527 -11.61 -8.79 10.32
C GLY A 527 -10.35 -9.30 9.62
N TYR A 528 -9.28 -8.51 9.59
CA TYR A 528 -8.02 -8.90 8.94
C TYR A 528 -7.37 -10.08 9.67
N ASP A 529 -6.78 -10.99 8.92
CA ASP A 529 -5.90 -12.03 9.47
C ASP A 529 -4.49 -11.45 9.64
N TYR A 530 -3.92 -11.45 10.84
CA TYR A 530 -2.63 -10.82 11.11
C TYR A 530 -1.77 -11.65 12.07
N GLY A 531 -0.45 -11.57 11.88
CA GLY A 531 0.53 -12.21 12.75
C GLY A 531 0.44 -11.71 14.20
N LYS A 532 0.29 -12.64 15.16
CA LYS A 532 0.07 -12.28 16.58
C LYS A 532 1.34 -12.25 17.43
N HIS A 533 2.50 -12.53 16.82
CA HIS A 533 3.77 -12.80 17.53
C HIS A 533 4.22 -11.65 18.42
N MET A 534 4.02 -10.40 17.97
CA MET A 534 4.40 -9.23 18.78
C MET A 534 3.46 -9.02 19.98
N PHE A 535 2.23 -9.51 19.94
CA PHE A 535 1.20 -9.23 20.95
C PHE A 535 1.16 -10.24 22.11
N ALA A 536 2.20 -11.06 22.26
CA ALA A 536 2.25 -12.14 23.23
C ALA A 536 2.49 -11.63 24.68
N ALA A 537 1.39 -11.21 25.33
CA ALA A 537 1.18 -11.21 26.78
C ALA A 537 -0.31 -11.36 27.20
N ASP A 538 -1.29 -11.29 26.29
CA ASP A 538 -2.73 -11.30 26.64
C ASP A 538 -3.51 -12.58 26.29
N SER A 539 -2.86 -13.61 25.74
CA SER A 539 -3.53 -14.87 25.34
C SER A 539 -3.89 -15.83 26.49
N ALA A 540 -3.68 -15.43 27.74
CA ALA A 540 -4.07 -16.23 28.91
C ALA A 540 -5.48 -15.92 29.46
N ALA A 541 -6.19 -14.91 28.95
CA ALA A 541 -7.43 -14.42 29.59
C ALA A 541 -8.76 -14.79 28.88
N THR A 542 -8.75 -15.41 27.71
CA THR A 542 -10.01 -15.74 27.00
C THR A 542 -9.97 -17.11 26.31
N ALA A 543 -9.77 -18.17 27.07
CA ALA A 543 -10.36 -19.46 26.72
C ALA A 543 -11.69 -19.58 27.48
N PRO A 544 -12.85 -19.72 26.80
CA PRO A 544 -14.07 -20.07 27.50
C PRO A 544 -13.87 -21.45 28.12
N ALA A 545 -13.99 -21.53 29.45
CA ALA A 545 -14.10 -22.80 30.14
C ALA A 545 -15.24 -23.59 29.50
N GLY A 546 -14.92 -24.79 29.02
CA GLY A 546 -15.81 -25.61 28.23
C GLY A 546 -17.17 -25.88 28.89
N ARG A 547 -18.15 -26.13 28.02
CA ARG A 547 -19.27 -27.01 28.28
C ARG A 547 -19.51 -27.89 27.08
#